data_AF-A0A3A6Q087-F1
#
_entry.id   AF-A0A3A6Q087-F1
#
_cell.length_a   1.000
_cell.length_b   1.000
_cell.length_c   1.000
_cell.angle_alpha   90.00
_cell.angle_beta   90.00
_cell.angle_gamma   90.00
#
_symmetry.space_group_name_H-M   'P 1'
#
loop_
_entity.id
_entity.type
_entity.pdbx_description
1 polymer ?
#
loop_
_entity_poly.entity_id
_entity_poly.type
_entity_poly.pdbx_seq_one_letter_code
_entity_poly.pdbx_strand_id
1 'polypeptide(L)'
;MNNSYADLLSKYIEESKLSLGEISVKLAQHNIRVDRSYISKLKNGNKPPASEELTRALAEITGGDVNKLLVAGQMERLEPVFEMLGEEGFEEFLNSIIGYAVSRQHFVDEMNRRHEAKCREEGKAFTPLTAEELQEGFRKASMEDKIKLSQFFSYTLDKQKNAITVFPMMESSADVLKDTHSDSNAQDNSYKRAFEELGFDKVPPKEDEVNVLRIALKMYRMGKENED
;
A
#
# COMPACT_ATOMS: atom_id res chain seq x y z
N MET A 1 -10.56 8.54 -18.67
CA MET A 1 -9.26 9.08 -18.23
C MET A 1 -9.29 9.10 -16.71
N ASN A 2 -8.47 8.29 -16.06
CA ASN A 2 -8.32 8.32 -14.61
C ASN A 2 -7.72 9.69 -14.23
N ASN A 3 -8.32 10.39 -13.26
CA ASN A 3 -7.71 11.59 -12.69
C ASN A 3 -6.46 11.17 -11.90
N SER A 4 -5.34 11.85 -12.11
CA SER A 4 -4.14 11.67 -11.29
C SER A 4 -4.44 12.00 -9.82
N TYR A 5 -3.61 11.51 -8.90
CA TYR A 5 -3.65 11.89 -7.49
C TYR A 5 -3.64 13.42 -7.33
N ALA A 6 -2.79 14.10 -8.11
CA ALA A 6 -2.67 15.55 -8.10
C ALA A 6 -3.98 16.23 -8.57
N ASP A 7 -4.55 15.78 -9.68
CA ASP A 7 -5.81 16.36 -10.22
C ASP A 7 -6.97 16.16 -9.25
N LEU A 8 -7.06 14.96 -8.67
CA LEU A 8 -8.12 14.63 -7.73
C LEU A 8 -7.97 15.42 -6.43
N LEU A 9 -6.76 15.55 -5.91
CA LEU A 9 -6.47 16.38 -4.74
C LEU A 9 -6.75 17.86 -5.01
N SER A 10 -6.36 18.39 -6.18
CA SER A 10 -6.64 19.78 -6.53
C SER A 10 -8.15 20.04 -6.56
N LYS A 11 -8.91 19.14 -7.17
CA LYS A 11 -10.37 19.20 -7.19
C LYS A 11 -10.97 19.24 -5.78
N TYR A 12 -10.54 18.34 -4.89
CA TYR A 12 -11.06 18.32 -3.52
C TYR A 12 -10.75 19.61 -2.77
N ILE A 13 -9.54 20.15 -2.92
CA ILE A 13 -9.16 21.43 -2.31
C ILE A 13 -10.05 22.56 -2.85
N GLU A 14 -10.27 22.63 -4.16
CA GLU A 14 -11.10 23.66 -4.81
C GLU A 14 -12.58 23.59 -4.41
N GLU A 15 -13.10 22.39 -4.22
CA GLU A 15 -14.48 22.13 -3.79
C GLU A 15 -14.67 22.45 -2.28
N SER A 16 -13.66 22.16 -1.45
CA SER A 16 -13.69 22.42 -0.01
C SER A 16 -13.75 23.91 0.37
N LYS A 17 -13.34 24.80 -0.56
CA LYS A 17 -13.14 26.25 -0.34
C LYS A 17 -12.13 26.60 0.76
N LEU A 18 -11.35 25.63 1.22
CA LEU A 18 -10.28 25.86 2.18
C LEU A 18 -9.01 26.36 1.48
N SER A 19 -8.35 27.33 2.09
CA SER A 19 -6.98 27.70 1.72
C SER A 19 -5.99 26.63 2.17
N LEU A 20 -4.82 26.57 1.50
CA LEU A 20 -3.74 25.66 1.90
C LEU A 20 -3.24 25.91 3.34
N GLY A 21 -3.38 27.14 3.83
CA GLY A 21 -3.07 27.49 5.22
C GLY A 21 -4.05 26.87 6.20
N GLU A 22 -5.36 26.93 5.91
CA GLU A 22 -6.40 26.30 6.73
C GLU A 22 -6.27 24.78 6.73
N ILE A 23 -5.95 24.18 5.58
CA ILE A 23 -5.70 22.73 5.48
C ILE A 23 -4.50 22.34 6.34
N SER A 24 -3.40 23.09 6.28
CA SER A 24 -2.21 22.86 7.12
C SER A 24 -2.53 22.94 8.62
N VAL A 25 -3.33 23.92 9.03
CA VAL A 25 -3.80 24.05 10.43
C VAL A 25 -4.67 22.86 10.84
N LYS A 26 -5.61 22.44 9.99
CA LYS A 26 -6.47 21.27 10.25
C LYS A 26 -5.64 19.99 10.34
N LEU A 27 -4.67 19.77 9.45
CA LEU A 27 -3.77 18.61 9.51
C LEU A 27 -2.98 18.55 10.83
N ALA A 28 -2.55 19.71 11.34
CA ALA A 28 -1.88 19.76 12.64
C ALA A 28 -2.77 19.31 13.81
N GLN A 29 -4.10 19.46 13.71
CA GLN A 29 -5.05 18.93 14.70
C GLN A 29 -5.11 17.39 14.68
N HIS A 30 -4.71 16.77 13.57
CA HIS A 30 -4.54 15.32 13.43
C HIS A 30 -3.09 14.87 13.70
N ASN A 31 -2.26 15.68 14.36
CA ASN A 31 -0.82 15.44 14.58
C ASN A 31 0.04 15.35 13.31
N ILE A 32 -0.49 15.72 12.14
CA ILE A 32 0.23 15.70 10.87
C ILE A 32 0.75 17.11 10.56
N ARG A 33 2.05 17.31 10.74
CA ARG A 33 2.70 18.61 10.49
C ARG A 33 3.22 18.71 9.07
N VAL A 34 2.43 19.31 8.18
CA VAL A 34 2.84 19.68 6.81
C VAL A 34 2.51 21.14 6.52
N ASP A 35 3.42 21.83 5.84
CA ASP A 35 3.24 23.23 5.47
C ASP A 35 2.45 23.39 4.17
N ARG A 36 2.00 24.63 3.91
CA ARG A 36 1.28 25.01 2.68
C ARG A 36 2.09 24.73 1.40
N SER A 37 3.42 24.79 1.45
CA SER A 37 4.28 24.57 0.28
C SER A 37 4.28 23.09 -0.10
N TYR A 38 4.32 22.20 0.88
CA TYR A 38 4.22 20.76 0.67
C TYR A 38 2.88 20.38 0.04
N ILE A 39 1.77 20.87 0.60
CA ILE A 39 0.42 20.65 0.04
C ILE A 39 0.32 21.21 -1.38
N SER A 40 0.87 22.40 -1.63
CA SER A 40 0.92 22.97 -2.98
C SER A 40 1.70 22.12 -3.97
N LYS A 41 2.79 21.48 -3.54
CA LYS A 41 3.58 20.60 -4.41
C LYS A 41 2.84 19.30 -4.72
N LEU A 42 2.14 18.73 -3.74
CA LEU A 42 1.29 17.54 -3.94
C LEU A 42 0.18 17.81 -4.95
N LYS A 43 -0.62 18.87 -4.75
CA LYS A 43 -1.75 19.17 -5.66
C LYS A 43 -1.33 19.50 -7.08
N ASN A 44 -0.08 19.95 -7.27
CA ASN A 44 0.47 20.32 -8.58
C ASN A 44 1.26 19.15 -9.22
N GLY A 45 1.29 17.96 -8.60
CA GLY A 45 2.06 16.80 -9.12
C GLY A 45 3.58 16.94 -9.03
N ASN A 46 4.09 17.98 -8.35
CA ASN A 46 5.53 18.20 -8.14
C ASN A 46 6.12 17.33 -7.01
N LYS A 47 5.27 16.54 -6.35
CA LYS A 47 5.65 15.54 -5.36
C LYS A 47 4.85 14.26 -5.64
N PRO A 48 5.46 13.09 -5.42
CA PRO A 48 4.73 11.82 -5.54
C PRO A 48 3.58 11.77 -4.52
N PRO A 49 2.61 10.86 -4.72
CA PRO A 49 1.51 10.65 -3.78
C PRO A 49 1.99 10.50 -2.34
N ALA A 50 1.30 11.19 -1.43
CA ALA A 50 1.62 11.23 -0.01
C ALA A 50 1.47 9.86 0.68
N SER A 51 1.92 9.75 1.92
CA SER A 51 1.63 8.56 2.75
C SER A 51 0.11 8.31 2.84
N GLU A 52 -0.27 7.07 3.15
CA GLU A 52 -1.69 6.72 3.34
C GLU A 52 -2.35 7.61 4.39
N GLU A 53 -1.69 7.78 5.54
CA GLU A 53 -2.17 8.62 6.64
C GLU A 53 -2.46 10.06 6.20
N LEU A 54 -1.49 10.70 5.53
CA LEU A 54 -1.66 12.07 5.04
C LEU A 54 -2.71 12.13 3.91
N THR A 55 -2.79 11.12 3.06
CA THR A 55 -3.79 11.03 1.99
C THR A 55 -5.20 10.96 2.55
N ARG A 56 -5.43 10.10 3.56
CA ARG A 56 -6.73 9.99 4.27
C ARG A 56 -7.10 11.33 4.89
N ALA A 57 -6.19 11.91 5.68
CA ALA A 57 -6.43 13.18 6.35
C ALA A 57 -6.74 14.32 5.36
N LEU A 58 -6.03 14.39 4.22
CA LEU A 58 -6.30 15.37 3.17
C LEU A 58 -7.71 15.22 2.59
N ALA A 59 -8.13 14.00 2.24
CA ALA A 59 -9.46 13.75 1.72
C ALA A 59 -10.54 14.07 2.75
N GLU A 60 -10.37 13.66 4.01
CA GLU A 60 -11.33 13.95 5.09
C GLU A 60 -11.48 15.46 5.34
N ILE A 61 -10.37 16.18 5.44
CA ILE A 61 -10.37 17.65 5.67
C ILE A 61 -11.03 18.41 4.52
N THR A 62 -10.81 17.94 3.29
CA THR A 62 -11.36 18.58 2.08
C THR A 62 -12.77 18.10 1.73
N GLY A 63 -13.32 17.13 2.47
CA GLY A 63 -14.62 16.53 2.17
C GLY A 63 -14.62 15.65 0.92
N GLY A 64 -13.43 15.23 0.46
CA GLY A 64 -13.24 14.35 -0.67
C GLY A 64 -13.46 12.87 -0.34
N ASP A 65 -13.49 12.05 -1.37
CA ASP A 65 -13.60 10.60 -1.23
C ASP A 65 -12.22 10.00 -0.93
N VAL A 66 -12.05 9.55 0.32
CA VAL A 66 -10.81 8.93 0.82
C VAL A 66 -10.37 7.76 -0.04
N ASN A 67 -11.32 6.90 -0.45
CA ASN A 67 -10.99 5.69 -1.20
C ASN A 67 -10.48 6.02 -2.60
N LYS A 68 -11.11 7.00 -3.27
CA LYS A 68 -10.67 7.42 -4.61
C LYS A 68 -9.28 8.04 -4.58
N LEU A 69 -8.96 8.85 -3.57
CA LEU A 69 -7.64 9.47 -3.48
C LEU A 69 -6.55 8.45 -3.16
N LEU A 70 -6.83 7.46 -2.31
CA LEU A 70 -5.91 6.36 -2.05
C LEU A 70 -5.65 5.52 -3.30
N VAL A 71 -6.69 5.16 -4.05
CA VAL A 71 -6.56 4.42 -5.32
C VAL A 71 -5.71 5.19 -6.31
N ALA A 72 -5.99 6.49 -6.50
CA ALA A 72 -5.22 7.32 -7.42
C ALA A 72 -3.74 7.35 -7.03
N GLY A 73 -3.44 7.50 -5.73
CA GLY A 73 -2.07 7.50 -5.22
C GLY A 73 -1.35 6.17 -5.38
N GLN A 74 -2.04 5.04 -5.22
CA GLN A 74 -1.44 3.72 -5.44
C GLN A 74 -1.27 3.41 -6.92
N MET A 75 -2.21 3.81 -7.77
CA MET A 75 -2.13 3.61 -9.21
C MET A 75 -0.91 4.33 -9.80
N GLU A 76 -0.67 5.59 -9.42
CA GLU A 76 0.54 6.32 -9.85
C GLU A 76 1.83 5.61 -9.41
N ARG A 77 1.86 5.03 -8.21
CA ARG A 77 3.02 4.25 -7.75
C ARG A 77 3.21 2.98 -8.55
N LEU A 78 2.12 2.38 -9.02
CA LEU A 78 2.12 1.13 -9.78
C LEU A 78 2.18 1.34 -11.29
N GLU A 79 2.12 2.59 -11.76
CA GLU A 79 2.13 2.96 -13.17
C GLU A 79 3.30 2.32 -13.94
N PRO A 80 4.56 2.30 -13.43
CA PRO A 80 5.65 1.61 -14.14
C PRO A 80 5.43 0.10 -14.32
N VAL A 81 4.72 -0.54 -13.40
CA VAL A 81 4.38 -1.97 -13.48
C VAL A 81 3.22 -2.16 -14.46
N PHE A 82 2.22 -1.29 -14.40
CA PHE A 82 1.10 -1.29 -15.33
C PHE A 82 1.56 -1.10 -16.78
N GLU A 83 2.43 -0.10 -17.04
CA GLU A 83 3.02 0.14 -18.36
C GLU A 83 3.81 -1.07 -18.89
N MET A 84 4.50 -1.79 -18.00
CA MET A 84 5.28 -2.96 -18.37
C MET A 84 4.42 -4.18 -18.71
N LEU A 85 3.35 -4.40 -17.95
CA LEU A 85 2.59 -5.65 -18.00
C LEU A 85 1.32 -5.55 -18.87
N GLY A 86 0.82 -4.34 -19.10
CA GLY A 86 -0.52 -4.14 -19.65
C GLY A 86 -1.61 -4.49 -18.63
N GLU A 87 -2.88 -4.32 -19.00
CA GLU A 87 -4.01 -4.49 -18.09
C GLU A 87 -4.13 -5.92 -17.54
N GLU A 88 -4.16 -6.92 -18.43
CA GLU A 88 -4.27 -8.34 -18.05
C GLU A 88 -3.08 -8.78 -17.18
N GLY A 89 -1.86 -8.44 -17.61
CA GLY A 89 -0.64 -8.78 -16.86
C GLY A 89 -0.56 -8.08 -15.50
N PHE A 90 -1.06 -6.85 -15.41
CA PHE A 90 -1.15 -6.12 -14.16
C PHE A 90 -2.16 -6.76 -13.20
N GLU A 91 -3.31 -7.19 -13.69
CA GLU A 91 -4.30 -7.91 -12.88
C GLU A 91 -3.72 -9.22 -12.33
N GLU A 92 -3.05 -10.00 -13.17
CA GLU A 92 -2.36 -11.22 -12.78
C GLU A 92 -1.27 -10.95 -11.75
N PHE A 93 -0.50 -9.88 -11.93
CA PHE A 93 0.49 -9.44 -10.97
C PHE A 93 -0.14 -9.19 -9.59
N LEU A 94 -1.22 -8.41 -9.52
CA LEU A 94 -1.93 -8.16 -8.26
C LEU A 94 -2.48 -9.45 -7.64
N ASN A 95 -3.08 -10.32 -8.45
CA ASN A 95 -3.58 -11.63 -8.01
C ASN A 95 -2.45 -12.50 -7.44
N SER A 96 -1.26 -12.47 -8.05
CA SER A 96 -0.10 -13.27 -7.61
C SER A 96 0.41 -12.82 -6.25
N ILE A 97 0.44 -11.51 -5.99
CA ILE A 97 0.90 -10.95 -4.72
C ILE A 97 -0.06 -11.30 -3.61
N ILE A 98 -1.35 -11.19 -3.88
CA ILE A 98 -2.38 -11.58 -2.93
C ILE A 98 -2.30 -13.08 -2.65
N GLY A 99 -2.12 -13.92 -3.69
CA GLY A 99 -1.91 -15.36 -3.54
C GLY A 99 -0.73 -15.68 -2.61
N TYR A 100 0.37 -14.92 -2.73
CA TYR A 100 1.49 -15.02 -1.80
C TYR A 100 1.13 -14.54 -0.40
N ALA A 101 0.42 -13.41 -0.26
CA ALA A 101 0.03 -12.86 1.04
C ALA A 101 -0.86 -13.85 1.84
N VAL A 102 -1.89 -14.42 1.20
CA VAL A 102 -2.80 -15.38 1.86
C VAL A 102 -2.14 -16.72 2.19
N SER A 103 -0.98 -17.04 1.61
CA SER A 103 -0.17 -18.20 2.02
C SER A 103 0.45 -18.03 3.42
N ARG A 104 0.47 -16.79 3.95
CA ARG A 104 0.98 -16.48 5.29
C ARG A 104 -0.17 -16.46 6.29
N GLN A 105 -0.12 -17.33 7.30
CA GLN A 105 -1.18 -17.44 8.32
C GLN A 105 -1.51 -16.09 8.98
N HIS A 106 -0.51 -15.28 9.29
CA HIS A 106 -0.71 -13.97 9.89
C HIS A 106 -1.59 -13.04 9.05
N PHE A 107 -1.45 -13.06 7.71
CA PHE A 107 -2.30 -12.26 6.83
C PHE A 107 -3.75 -12.75 6.87
N VAL A 108 -3.96 -14.06 6.88
CA VAL A 108 -5.29 -14.66 7.02
C VAL A 108 -5.93 -14.26 8.35
N ASP A 109 -5.17 -14.30 9.43
CA ASP A 109 -5.64 -13.91 10.77
C ASP A 109 -6.01 -12.42 10.84
N GLU A 110 -5.20 -11.53 10.26
CA GLU A 110 -5.49 -10.09 10.20
C GLU A 110 -6.73 -9.78 9.34
N MET A 111 -6.86 -10.45 8.19
CA MET A 111 -8.06 -10.30 7.35
C MET A 111 -9.32 -10.79 8.08
N ASN A 112 -9.22 -11.90 8.82
CA ASN A 112 -10.32 -12.41 9.64
C ASN A 112 -10.67 -11.48 10.81
N ARG A 113 -9.67 -10.86 11.45
CA ARG A 113 -9.90 -9.83 12.49
C ARG A 113 -10.70 -8.64 11.96
N ARG A 114 -10.34 -8.14 10.77
CA ARG A 114 -11.08 -7.06 10.10
C ARG A 114 -12.47 -7.50 9.68
N HIS A 115 -12.60 -8.72 9.17
CA HIS A 115 -13.89 -9.30 8.81
C HIS A 115 -14.82 -9.41 10.03
N GLU A 116 -14.30 -9.88 11.17
CA GLU A 116 -15.04 -9.95 12.43
C GLU A 116 -15.53 -8.57 12.89
N ALA A 117 -14.65 -7.56 12.87
CA ALA A 117 -15.02 -6.18 13.23
C ALA A 117 -16.17 -5.67 12.36
N LYS A 118 -16.09 -5.88 11.04
CA LYS A 118 -17.14 -5.50 10.10
C LYS A 118 -18.45 -6.26 10.34
N CYS A 119 -18.40 -7.58 10.56
CA CYS A 119 -19.59 -8.35 10.90
C CYS A 119 -20.25 -7.84 12.19
N ARG A 120 -19.45 -7.44 13.19
CA ARG A 120 -19.94 -6.87 14.43
C ARG A 120 -20.65 -5.53 14.23
N GLU A 121 -20.07 -4.64 13.41
CA GLU A 121 -20.70 -3.36 13.03
C GLU A 121 -22.01 -3.57 12.27
N GLU A 122 -22.09 -4.60 11.43
CA GLU A 122 -23.27 -4.92 10.63
C GLU A 122 -24.30 -5.82 11.35
N GLY A 123 -24.02 -6.25 12.58
CA GLY A 123 -24.89 -7.18 13.33
C GLY A 123 -25.01 -8.57 12.70
N LYS A 124 -24.01 -8.99 11.92
CA LYS A 124 -23.98 -10.29 11.23
C LYS A 124 -23.17 -11.31 12.03
N ALA A 125 -23.52 -12.59 11.87
CA ALA A 125 -22.71 -13.68 12.37
C ALA A 125 -21.33 -13.68 11.68
N PHE A 126 -20.27 -13.85 12.47
CA PHE A 126 -18.91 -13.97 11.96
C PHE A 126 -18.59 -15.44 11.65
N THR A 127 -18.06 -15.67 10.45
CA THR A 127 -17.48 -16.96 10.05
C THR A 127 -16.06 -16.67 9.54
N PRO A 128 -15.02 -17.31 10.10
CA PRO A 128 -13.66 -17.15 9.60
C PRO A 128 -13.55 -17.62 8.14
N LEU A 129 -12.84 -16.85 7.33
CA LEU A 129 -12.51 -17.18 5.95
C LEU A 129 -11.21 -17.98 5.89
N THR A 130 -11.17 -19.02 5.05
CA THR A 130 -9.93 -19.75 4.75
C THR A 130 -9.03 -18.97 3.80
N ALA A 131 -7.77 -19.40 3.66
CA ALA A 131 -6.85 -18.82 2.69
C ALA A 131 -7.38 -18.94 1.25
N GLU A 132 -8.00 -20.07 0.91
CA GLU A 132 -8.61 -20.32 -0.40
C GLU A 132 -9.82 -19.42 -0.65
N GLU A 133 -10.69 -19.23 0.36
CA GLU A 133 -11.84 -18.34 0.26
C GLU A 133 -11.42 -16.88 0.10
N LEU A 134 -10.40 -16.45 0.84
CA LEU A 134 -9.78 -15.13 0.67
C LEU A 134 -9.21 -14.99 -0.74
N GLN A 135 -8.43 -15.97 -1.22
CA GLN A 135 -7.83 -15.93 -2.54
C GLN A 135 -8.88 -15.82 -3.65
N GLU A 136 -9.95 -16.62 -3.58
CA GLU A 136 -11.02 -16.61 -4.56
C GLU A 136 -11.84 -15.32 -4.50
N GLY A 137 -12.08 -14.80 -3.30
CA GLY A 137 -12.69 -13.49 -3.09
C GLY A 137 -11.89 -12.38 -3.77
N PHE A 138 -10.55 -12.41 -3.65
CA PHE A 138 -9.69 -11.44 -4.31
C PHE A 138 -9.66 -11.59 -5.82
N ARG A 139 -9.63 -12.82 -6.36
CA ARG A 139 -9.68 -13.02 -7.82
C ARG A 139 -10.92 -12.37 -8.45
N LYS A 140 -12.06 -12.45 -7.75
CA LYS A 140 -13.35 -11.85 -8.15
C LYS A 140 -13.49 -10.36 -7.80
N ALA A 141 -12.57 -9.80 -7.03
CA ALA A 141 -12.64 -8.40 -6.62
C ALA A 141 -12.45 -7.47 -7.82
N SER A 142 -12.96 -6.24 -7.71
CA SER A 142 -12.73 -5.23 -8.74
C SER A 142 -11.24 -4.86 -8.83
N MET A 143 -10.79 -4.37 -9.99
CA MET A 143 -9.43 -3.85 -10.15
C MET A 143 -9.12 -2.75 -9.11
N GLU A 144 -10.10 -1.89 -8.81
CA GLU A 144 -9.96 -0.84 -7.81
C GLU A 144 -9.64 -1.42 -6.42
N ASP A 145 -10.33 -2.48 -6.02
CA ASP A 145 -10.09 -3.13 -4.74
C ASP A 145 -8.74 -3.85 -4.72
N LYS A 146 -8.33 -4.47 -5.83
CA LYS A 146 -6.99 -5.07 -5.98
C LYS A 146 -5.89 -4.01 -5.83
N ILE A 147 -6.06 -2.83 -6.43
CA ILE A 147 -5.13 -1.70 -6.29
C ILE A 147 -5.10 -1.18 -4.84
N LYS A 148 -6.24 -1.09 -4.15
CA LYS A 148 -6.23 -0.68 -2.73
C LYS A 148 -5.38 -1.61 -1.87
N LEU A 149 -5.53 -2.92 -2.09
CA LEU A 149 -4.79 -3.94 -1.34
C LEU A 149 -3.31 -3.93 -1.66
N SER A 150 -2.92 -3.37 -2.80
CA SER A 150 -1.52 -3.27 -3.17
C SER A 150 -0.69 -2.41 -2.23
N GLN A 151 -1.35 -1.58 -1.40
CA GLN A 151 -0.68 -0.76 -0.39
C GLN A 151 0.08 -1.58 0.66
N PHE A 152 -0.23 -2.87 0.80
CA PHE A 152 0.43 -3.77 1.76
C PHE A 152 1.72 -4.39 1.23
N PHE A 153 2.19 -3.97 0.06
CA PHE A 153 3.48 -4.37 -0.48
C PHE A 153 4.24 -3.19 -1.08
N SER A 154 5.54 -3.39 -1.23
CA SER A 154 6.41 -2.56 -2.05
C SER A 154 7.01 -3.40 -3.17
N TYR A 155 7.53 -2.76 -4.20
CA TYR A 155 8.17 -3.47 -5.30
C TYR A 155 9.40 -2.72 -5.79
N THR A 156 10.32 -3.45 -6.40
CA THR A 156 11.45 -2.88 -7.16
C THR A 156 11.40 -3.35 -8.60
N LEU A 157 11.71 -2.44 -9.52
CA LEU A 157 11.74 -2.71 -10.94
C LEU A 157 13.18 -2.69 -11.48
N ASP A 158 13.65 -3.83 -11.97
CA ASP A 158 14.88 -3.95 -12.76
C ASP A 158 14.53 -3.89 -14.25
N LYS A 159 14.65 -2.69 -14.84
CA LYS A 159 14.34 -2.45 -16.26
C LYS A 159 15.28 -3.21 -17.20
N GLN A 160 16.52 -3.50 -16.79
CA GLN A 160 17.48 -4.21 -17.64
C GLN A 160 17.13 -5.69 -17.76
N LYS A 161 16.64 -6.28 -16.66
CA LYS A 161 16.24 -7.70 -16.61
C LYS A 161 14.75 -7.91 -16.79
N ASN A 162 14.01 -6.85 -17.13
CA ASN A 162 12.56 -6.83 -17.20
C ASN A 162 11.87 -7.46 -15.96
N ALA A 163 12.39 -7.16 -14.75
CA ALA A 163 12.06 -7.85 -13.51
C ALA A 163 11.35 -6.97 -12.50
N ILE A 164 10.32 -7.53 -11.87
CA ILE A 164 9.66 -6.95 -10.71
C ILE A 164 10.01 -7.85 -9.52
N THR A 165 10.39 -7.28 -8.39
CA THR A 165 10.53 -8.00 -7.12
C THR A 165 9.59 -7.36 -6.12
N VAL A 166 8.81 -8.16 -5.41
CA VAL A 166 7.78 -7.69 -4.47
C VAL A 166 8.23 -8.00 -3.05
N PHE A 167 8.04 -7.04 -2.15
CA PHE A 167 8.33 -7.14 -0.72
C PHE A 167 7.05 -6.85 0.07
N PRO A 168 6.58 -7.76 0.94
CA PRO A 168 5.46 -7.46 1.82
C PRO A 168 5.87 -6.31 2.78
N MET A 169 4.97 -5.34 3.02
CA MET A 169 5.22 -4.34 4.04
C MET A 169 5.02 -4.98 5.42
N MET A 170 6.11 -5.11 6.20
CA MET A 170 6.02 -5.04 7.66
C MET A 170 5.86 -3.56 8.03
N GLU A 171 5.11 -3.23 9.09
CA GLU A 171 4.77 -1.85 9.50
C GLU A 171 5.89 -0.85 9.21
N SER A 172 5.55 0.20 8.45
CA SER A 172 6.53 1.00 7.74
C SER A 172 7.48 1.73 8.69
N SER A 173 8.76 1.70 8.31
CA SER A 173 9.86 2.57 8.73
C SER A 173 9.66 4.07 8.36
N ALA A 174 8.42 4.56 8.40
CA ALA A 174 8.09 5.96 8.14
C ALA A 174 8.22 6.88 9.37
N ASP A 175 8.46 6.35 10.58
CA ASP A 175 8.79 7.13 11.77
C ASP A 175 10.31 7.27 12.04
N VAL A 176 11.18 6.76 11.16
CA VAL A 176 12.65 6.78 11.35
C VAL A 176 13.32 8.06 10.80
N LEU A 177 12.57 9.15 10.58
CA LEU A 177 13.15 10.45 10.23
C LEU A 177 12.59 11.60 11.07
N LYS A 178 12.49 11.40 12.40
CA LYS A 178 12.55 12.52 13.34
C LYS A 178 13.74 12.33 14.29
N ASP A 179 14.60 13.34 14.25
CA ASP A 179 15.72 13.64 15.14
C ASP A 179 16.99 12.80 15.02
N THR A 180 17.85 13.22 14.09
CA THR A 180 19.31 13.11 14.24
C THR A 180 19.91 14.49 14.52
N HIS A 181 19.77 14.96 15.76
CA HIS A 181 20.86 15.66 16.43
C HIS A 181 20.95 15.23 17.90
N SER A 182 22.13 14.75 18.26
CA SER A 182 22.67 14.44 19.59
C SER A 182 22.26 13.14 20.31
N ASP A 183 23.32 12.42 20.67
CA ASP A 183 23.48 11.45 21.76
C ASP A 183 23.06 9.98 21.57
N SER A 184 24.10 9.23 21.19
CA SER A 184 24.24 7.78 21.26
C SER A 184 24.00 7.20 22.66
N ASN A 185 23.38 6.01 22.69
CA ASN A 185 23.30 5.04 23.81
C ASN A 185 22.07 5.03 24.73
N ALA A 186 20.86 5.19 24.17
CA ALA A 186 19.64 4.73 24.86
C ALA A 186 18.59 4.04 23.97
N GLN A 187 18.80 3.94 22.66
CA GLN A 187 17.78 3.49 21.69
C GLN A 187 17.85 2.01 21.32
N ASP A 188 18.86 1.28 21.79
CA ASP A 188 19.11 -0.11 21.35
C ASP A 188 18.23 -1.17 22.07
N ASN A 189 17.45 -0.76 23.08
CA ASN A 189 16.71 -1.68 23.95
C ASN A 189 15.18 -1.71 23.77
N SER A 190 14.59 -0.85 22.92
CA SER A 190 13.14 -0.85 22.66
C SER A 190 12.76 -1.70 21.43
N TYR A 191 13.57 -1.65 20.37
CA TYR A 191 13.37 -2.42 19.14
C TYR A 191 13.45 -3.93 19.34
N LYS A 192 14.36 -4.39 20.20
CA LYS A 192 14.53 -5.81 20.52
C LYS A 192 13.30 -6.39 21.21
N ARG A 193 12.63 -5.59 22.03
CA ARG A 193 11.47 -6.00 22.83
C ARG A 193 10.21 -6.17 21.99
N ALA A 194 9.94 -5.26 21.04
CA ALA A 194 8.80 -5.38 20.13
C ALA A 194 8.98 -6.52 19.10
N PHE A 195 10.21 -6.76 18.64
CA PHE A 195 10.54 -7.92 17.78
C PHE A 195 10.40 -9.27 18.50
N GLU A 196 10.81 -9.35 19.77
CA GLU A 196 10.68 -10.53 20.62
C GLU A 196 9.21 -10.76 21.07
N GLU A 197 8.42 -9.70 21.28
CA GLU A 197 6.99 -9.77 21.63
C GLU A 197 6.09 -10.15 20.45
N LEU A 198 6.50 -9.88 19.20
CA LEU A 198 5.77 -10.23 17.97
C LEU A 198 6.20 -11.59 17.36
N GLY A 199 7.14 -12.31 18.00
CA GLY A 199 7.54 -13.65 17.57
C GLY A 199 8.32 -13.70 16.24
N PHE A 200 8.89 -12.58 15.80
CA PHE A 200 9.77 -12.55 14.62
C PHE A 200 11.16 -13.09 14.98
N ASP A 201 11.27 -14.41 15.10
CA ASP A 201 12.56 -15.08 15.18
C ASP A 201 13.33 -14.95 13.84
N LYS A 202 14.29 -14.03 13.82
CA LYS A 202 15.66 -14.11 13.24
C LYS A 202 15.93 -14.86 11.92
N VAL A 203 15.00 -15.06 11.00
CA VAL A 203 15.33 -15.70 9.70
C VAL A 203 14.77 -14.89 8.52
N PRO A 204 15.62 -14.30 7.65
CA PRO A 204 15.17 -13.73 6.38
C PRO A 204 14.41 -14.80 5.56
N PRO A 205 13.51 -14.40 4.62
CA PRO A 205 12.77 -15.36 3.81
C PRO A 205 13.74 -16.37 3.20
N LYS A 206 13.45 -17.65 3.41
CA LYS A 206 14.32 -18.74 3.01
C LYS A 206 14.48 -18.73 1.47
N GLU A 207 15.62 -19.22 0.99
CA GLU A 207 15.99 -19.13 -0.44
C GLU A 207 14.97 -19.81 -1.38
N ASP A 208 14.25 -20.80 -0.89
CA ASP A 208 13.10 -21.44 -1.52
C ASP A 208 11.90 -20.50 -1.71
N GLU A 209 11.58 -19.64 -0.73
CA GLU A 209 10.51 -18.64 -0.83
C GLU A 209 10.84 -17.54 -1.86
N VAL A 210 12.11 -17.12 -1.91
CA VAL A 210 12.62 -16.21 -2.95
C VAL A 210 12.61 -16.88 -4.34
N ASN A 211 12.84 -18.19 -4.39
CA ASN A 211 12.79 -18.95 -5.64
C ASN A 211 11.36 -19.13 -6.15
N VAL A 212 10.34 -19.26 -5.30
CA VAL A 212 8.93 -19.31 -5.74
C VAL A 212 8.50 -18.01 -6.42
N LEU A 213 8.87 -16.84 -5.86
CA LEU A 213 8.62 -15.54 -6.49
C LEU A 213 9.38 -15.40 -7.81
N ARG A 214 10.65 -15.84 -7.87
CA ARG A 214 11.42 -15.88 -9.13
C ARG A 214 10.79 -16.81 -10.17
N ILE A 215 10.24 -17.96 -9.76
CA ILE A 215 9.59 -18.93 -10.64
C ILE A 215 8.27 -18.38 -11.18
N ALA A 216 7.43 -17.76 -10.34
CA ALA A 216 6.19 -17.13 -10.77
C ALA A 216 6.44 -16.01 -11.81
N LEU A 217 7.42 -15.14 -11.54
CA LEU A 217 7.87 -14.11 -12.47
C LEU A 217 8.52 -14.67 -13.75
N LYS A 218 9.21 -15.81 -13.65
CA LYS A 218 9.84 -16.46 -14.81
C LYS A 218 8.82 -17.19 -15.69
N MET A 219 7.82 -17.85 -15.12
CA MET A 219 6.74 -18.51 -15.87
C MET A 219 5.90 -17.48 -16.63
N TYR A 220 5.61 -16.33 -16.02
CA TYR A 220 4.95 -15.21 -16.68
C TYR A 220 5.74 -14.70 -17.92
N ARG A 221 7.07 -14.61 -17.82
CA ARG A 221 7.93 -14.23 -18.97
C ARG A 221 7.95 -15.26 -20.08
N MET A 222 8.00 -16.54 -19.72
CA MET A 222 8.02 -17.65 -20.69
C MET A 222 6.68 -17.82 -21.43
N GLY A 223 5.58 -17.32 -20.85
CA GLY A 223 4.28 -17.24 -21.53
C GLY A 223 4.25 -16.24 -22.69
N LYS A 224 5.11 -15.21 -22.68
CA LYS A 224 5.22 -14.22 -23.77
C LYS A 224 6.20 -14.59 -24.88
N GLU A 225 7.10 -15.55 -24.68
CA GLU A 225 8.06 -15.99 -25.71
C GLU A 225 7.51 -17.11 -26.63
N ASN A 226 6.24 -17.49 -26.48
CA ASN A 226 5.59 -18.55 -27.28
C ASN A 226 4.39 -18.04 -28.11
N GLU A 227 4.23 -16.73 -28.28
CA GLU A 227 3.21 -16.11 -29.16
C GLU A 227 3.84 -15.32 -30.33
N ASP A 228 4.96 -15.81 -30.88
CA ASP A 228 5.48 -15.43 -32.20
C ASP A 228 5.43 -16.62 -33.17
#